data_AF-A0A972R768-F1
#
_entry.id   AF-A0A972R768-F1
#
_cell.length_a   1.000
_cell.length_b   1.000
_cell.length_c   1.000
_cell.angle_alpha   90.00
_cell.angle_beta   90.00
_cell.angle_gamma   90.00
#
_symmetry.space_group_name_H-M   'P 1'
#
loop_
_entity.id
_entity.type
_entity.pdbx_description
1 polymer ?
#
loop_
_entity_poly.entity_id
_entity_poly.type
_entity_poly.pdbx_seq_one_letter_code
_entity_poly.pdbx_strand_id
1 'polypeptide(L)'
;MSIRHYRLSTFIWRITASHMITYFIIGFLAYHLLNYQQLYGSHPFSCLMKPSNSPWVVMGPSLQIVRGIILSLSLWFFKDVFLTGRTGWIKLYALVAGLSILSCSTPGPGSIEGIIYTKIPLDNQLIGYFELFTQTLLFSILVVYWYKKPFRAWDIISLLLIISILFFGLMALVSLTTI
;
A
#
# COMPACT_ATOMS: atom_id res chain seq x y z
N MET A 1 17.31 16.45 -21.98
CA MET A 1 16.54 15.93 -20.83
C MET A 1 15.83 17.13 -20.21
N SER A 2 14.52 17.30 -20.44
CA SER A 2 13.77 18.43 -19.86
C SER A 2 13.55 18.15 -18.37
N ILE A 3 14.18 18.94 -17.50
CA ILE A 3 14.00 18.84 -16.05
C ILE A 3 12.61 19.42 -15.75
N ARG A 4 11.64 18.53 -15.48
CA ARG A 4 10.31 18.95 -15.08
C ARG A 4 10.35 19.26 -13.59
N HIS A 5 10.13 20.52 -13.21
CA HIS A 5 10.10 20.90 -11.81
C HIS A 5 8.79 20.45 -11.17
N TYR A 6 8.86 19.40 -10.35
CA TYR A 6 7.76 18.95 -9.51
C TYR A 6 7.84 19.65 -8.14
N ARG A 7 6.71 20.12 -7.60
CA ARG A 7 6.65 20.61 -6.22
C ARG A 7 6.66 19.42 -5.26
N LEU A 8 7.50 19.49 -4.22
CA LEU A 8 7.62 18.43 -3.21
C LEU A 8 6.30 18.12 -2.52
N SER A 9 5.53 19.14 -2.12
CA SER A 9 4.23 18.96 -1.46
C SER A 9 3.23 18.21 -2.34
N THR A 10 3.14 18.57 -3.63
CA THR A 10 2.28 17.86 -4.59
C THR A 10 2.71 16.42 -4.79
N PHE A 11 4.02 16.14 -4.74
CA PHE A 11 4.56 14.80 -4.85
C PHE A 11 4.25 13.95 -3.62
N ILE A 12 4.51 14.47 -2.43
CA ILE A 12 4.15 13.81 -1.17
C ILE A 12 2.66 13.48 -1.16
N TRP A 13 1.80 14.45 -1.51
CA TRP A 13 0.35 14.25 -1.57
C TRP A 13 -0.03 13.14 -2.54
N ARG A 14 0.38 13.23 -3.81
CA ARG A 14 -0.06 12.27 -4.85
C ARG A 14 0.42 10.86 -4.58
N ILE A 15 1.64 10.69 -4.09
CA ILE A 15 2.16 9.36 -3.70
C ILE A 15 1.40 8.84 -2.49
N THR A 16 1.29 9.62 -1.43
CA THR A 16 0.62 9.19 -0.18
C THR A 16 -0.84 8.85 -0.43
N ALA A 17 -1.57 9.71 -1.15
CA ALA A 17 -2.97 9.50 -1.46
C ALA A 17 -3.18 8.26 -2.35
N SER A 18 -2.36 8.10 -3.41
CA SER A 18 -2.44 6.92 -4.27
C SER A 18 -2.16 5.63 -3.50
N HIS A 19 -1.16 5.64 -2.61
CA HIS A 19 -0.83 4.51 -1.75
C HIS A 19 -2.02 4.15 -0.85
N MET A 20 -2.54 5.11 -0.09
CA MET A 20 -3.66 4.88 0.84
C MET A 20 -4.92 4.40 0.13
N ILE A 21 -5.29 5.03 -1.00
CA ILE A 21 -6.51 4.67 -1.73
C ILE A 21 -6.42 3.25 -2.27
N THR A 22 -5.30 2.91 -2.93
CA THR A 22 -5.12 1.57 -3.51
C THR A 22 -4.96 0.51 -2.42
N TYR A 23 -4.26 0.82 -1.33
CA TYR A 23 -4.16 -0.04 -0.16
C TYR A 23 -5.52 -0.33 0.45
N PHE A 24 -6.34 0.70 0.67
CA PHE A 24 -7.66 0.52 1.26
C PHE A 24 -8.56 -0.33 0.38
N ILE A 25 -8.65 -0.03 -0.91
CA ILE A 25 -9.54 -0.75 -1.83
C ILE A 25 -9.10 -2.22 -1.97
N ILE A 26 -7.82 -2.46 -2.27
CA ILE A 26 -7.34 -3.82 -2.52
C ILE A 26 -7.21 -4.61 -1.22
N GLY A 27 -6.77 -3.99 -0.13
CA GLY A 27 -6.70 -4.62 1.17
C GLY A 27 -8.09 -4.98 1.71
N PHE A 28 -9.10 -4.12 1.52
CA PHE A 28 -10.47 -4.46 1.87
C PHE A 28 -10.99 -5.65 1.06
N LEU A 29 -10.75 -5.67 -0.26
CA LEU A 29 -11.13 -6.82 -1.10
C LEU A 29 -10.40 -8.10 -0.69
N ALA A 30 -9.07 -8.04 -0.51
CA ALA A 30 -8.25 -9.17 -0.11
C ALA A 30 -8.67 -9.73 1.26
N TYR A 31 -8.97 -8.86 2.23
CA TYR A 31 -9.44 -9.27 3.55
C TYR A 31 -10.65 -10.21 3.47
N HIS A 32 -11.61 -9.89 2.60
CA HIS A 32 -12.82 -10.69 2.41
C HIS A 32 -12.58 -11.91 1.50
N LEU A 33 -11.86 -11.75 0.39
CA LEU A 33 -11.64 -12.82 -0.59
C LEU A 33 -10.69 -13.90 -0.07
N LEU A 34 -9.70 -13.53 0.76
CA LEU A 34 -8.66 -14.43 1.28
C LEU A 34 -8.90 -14.79 2.76
N ASN A 35 -10.01 -14.34 3.35
CA ASN A 35 -10.41 -14.61 4.73
C ASN A 35 -9.28 -14.34 5.75
N TYR A 36 -8.75 -13.12 5.72
CA TYR A 36 -7.63 -12.73 6.58
C TYR A 36 -7.93 -12.82 8.07
N GLN A 37 -9.20 -12.70 8.46
CA GLN A 37 -9.62 -12.91 9.84
C GLN A 37 -9.21 -14.31 10.34
N GLN A 38 -9.53 -15.35 9.56
CA GLN A 38 -9.17 -16.71 9.90
C GLN A 38 -7.67 -16.95 9.71
N LEU A 39 -7.08 -16.39 8.65
CA LEU A 39 -5.66 -16.56 8.35
C LEU A 39 -4.78 -16.02 9.48
N TYR A 40 -5.02 -14.78 9.93
CA TYR A 40 -4.25 -14.16 11.02
C TYR A 40 -4.52 -14.79 12.39
N GLY A 41 -5.68 -15.43 12.57
CA GLY A 41 -6.00 -16.19 13.77
C GLY A 41 -5.39 -17.59 13.82
N SER A 42 -4.91 -18.12 12.69
CA SER A 42 -4.39 -19.49 12.60
C SER A 42 -2.86 -19.54 12.61
N HIS A 43 -2.31 -20.65 13.10
CA HIS A 43 -0.86 -20.88 13.06
C HIS A 43 -0.40 -21.08 11.60
N PRO A 44 0.75 -20.53 11.17
CA PRO A 44 1.76 -19.82 11.97
C PRO A 44 1.56 -18.31 12.09
N PHE A 45 0.60 -17.72 11.38
CA PHE A 45 0.43 -16.27 11.34
C PHE A 45 0.01 -15.66 12.68
N SER A 46 -0.73 -16.38 13.51
CA SER A 46 -1.12 -15.91 14.84
C SER A 46 0.07 -15.65 15.78
N CYS A 47 1.24 -16.22 15.50
CA CYS A 47 2.47 -15.93 16.23
C CYS A 47 3.13 -14.60 15.80
N LEU A 48 2.77 -14.07 14.63
CA LEU A 48 3.39 -12.89 14.02
C LEU A 48 2.41 -11.70 13.91
N MET A 49 1.16 -11.97 13.53
CA MET A 49 0.15 -10.98 13.22
C MET A 49 -0.73 -10.69 14.44
N LYS A 50 -1.14 -9.43 14.58
CA LYS A 50 -2.17 -9.07 15.55
C LYS A 50 -3.55 -9.53 15.05
N PRO A 51 -4.47 -9.89 15.95
CA PRO A 51 -5.84 -10.22 15.56
C PRO A 51 -6.54 -9.00 14.93
N SER A 52 -7.51 -9.27 14.05
CA SER A 52 -8.18 -8.26 13.23
C SER A 52 -9.01 -7.26 14.05
N ASN A 53 -9.43 -7.64 15.26
CA ASN A 53 -10.13 -6.79 16.21
C ASN A 53 -9.17 -6.00 17.13
N SER A 54 -7.86 -6.02 16.92
CA SER A 54 -6.97 -5.18 17.71
C SER A 54 -7.08 -3.71 17.26
N PRO A 55 -7.01 -2.73 18.19
CA PRO A 55 -7.11 -1.31 17.85
C PRO A 55 -6.16 -0.87 16.71
N TRP A 56 -4.95 -1.43 16.69
CA TRP A 56 -3.93 -1.14 15.68
C TRP A 56 -4.29 -1.67 14.29
N VAL A 57 -4.87 -2.86 14.19
CA VAL A 57 -5.25 -3.47 12.91
C VAL A 57 -6.49 -2.79 12.35
N VAL A 58 -7.46 -2.46 13.21
CA VAL A 58 -8.66 -1.72 12.82
C VAL A 58 -8.32 -0.31 12.32
N MET A 59 -7.38 0.37 12.97
CA MET A 59 -6.83 1.66 12.51
C MET A 59 -5.86 1.53 11.33
N GLY A 60 -5.52 0.30 10.92
CA GLY A 60 -4.52 0.01 9.89
C GLY A 60 -4.67 0.85 8.62
N PRO A 61 -5.87 0.94 8.01
CA PRO A 61 -6.09 1.80 6.84
C PRO A 61 -5.70 3.27 7.04
N SER A 62 -6.06 3.87 8.18
CA SER A 62 -5.75 5.26 8.50
C SER A 62 -4.24 5.46 8.74
N LEU A 63 -3.60 4.48 9.39
CA LEU A 63 -2.17 4.53 9.68
C LEU A 63 -1.28 4.40 8.44
N GLN A 64 -1.83 3.97 7.29
CA GLN A 64 -1.09 3.93 6.03
C GLN A 64 -0.62 5.31 5.54
N ILE A 65 -1.15 6.41 6.09
CA ILE A 65 -0.63 7.74 5.80
C ILE A 65 0.86 7.85 6.12
N VAL A 66 1.32 7.23 7.21
CA VAL A 66 2.72 7.23 7.63
C VAL A 66 3.58 6.52 6.58
N ARG A 67 3.14 5.32 6.14
CA ARG A 67 3.85 4.54 5.12
C ARG A 67 3.84 5.25 3.77
N GLY A 68 2.75 5.92 3.40
CA GLY A 68 2.65 6.70 2.18
C GLY A 68 3.62 7.89 2.17
N ILE A 69 3.78 8.59 3.30
CA ILE A 69 4.75 9.68 3.43
C ILE A 69 6.18 9.13 3.29
N ILE A 70 6.53 8.06 4.02
CA ILE A 70 7.85 7.42 3.92
C ILE A 70 8.15 7.02 2.47
N LEU A 71 7.19 6.35 1.81
CA LEU A 71 7.32 5.96 0.41
C LEU A 71 7.55 7.17 -0.50
N SER A 72 6.84 8.27 -0.27
CA SER A 72 7.00 9.50 -1.06
C SER A 72 8.37 10.15 -0.88
N LEU A 73 8.91 10.19 0.34
CA LEU A 73 10.23 10.75 0.59
C LEU A 73 11.32 9.89 -0.07
N SER A 74 11.19 8.57 0.01
CA SER A 74 12.10 7.62 -0.65
C SER A 74 12.05 7.72 -2.18
N LEU A 75 10.85 7.79 -2.76
CA LEU A 75 10.68 7.86 -4.22
C LEU A 75 11.03 9.22 -4.82
N TRP A 76 11.12 10.28 -4.01
CA TRP A 76 11.44 11.64 -4.48
C TRP A 76 12.74 11.70 -5.29
N PHE A 77 13.75 10.93 -4.89
CA PHE A 77 15.05 10.88 -5.56
C PHE A 77 15.00 10.17 -6.91
N PHE A 78 13.99 9.32 -7.14
CA PHE A 78 13.82 8.52 -8.36
C PHE A 78 12.69 9.03 -9.26
N LYS A 79 12.05 10.16 -8.91
CA LYS A 79 10.85 10.67 -9.59
C LYS A 79 11.00 10.76 -11.11
N ASP A 80 12.16 11.21 -11.61
CA ASP A 80 12.38 11.35 -13.05
C ASP A 80 12.48 10.00 -13.77
N VAL A 81 12.88 8.92 -13.06
CA VAL A 81 12.98 7.57 -13.64
C VAL A 81 11.63 7.06 -14.11
N PHE A 82 10.57 7.32 -13.32
CA PHE A 82 9.23 6.78 -13.57
C PHE A 82 8.19 7.82 -13.99
N LEU A 83 8.42 9.12 -13.79
CA LEU A 83 7.51 10.16 -14.29
C LEU A 83 7.83 10.60 -15.72
N THR A 84 8.99 10.21 -16.27
CA THR A 84 9.37 10.47 -17.66
C THR A 84 9.13 9.25 -18.56
N GLY A 85 8.70 9.51 -19.79
CA GLY A 85 8.50 8.47 -20.80
C GLY A 85 7.15 7.71 -20.73
N ARG A 86 6.99 6.72 -21.62
CA ARG A 86 5.73 6.00 -21.81
C ARG A 86 5.49 4.90 -20.77
N THR A 87 6.54 4.15 -20.40
CA THR A 87 6.49 2.98 -19.52
C THR A 87 6.75 3.28 -18.03
N GLY A 88 6.55 4.53 -17.60
CA GLY A 88 6.81 4.98 -16.25
C GLY A 88 6.17 4.13 -15.15
N TRP A 89 4.92 3.68 -15.36
CA TRP A 89 4.19 2.86 -14.39
C TRP A 89 4.82 1.48 -14.20
N ILE A 90 5.40 0.88 -15.25
CA ILE A 90 6.13 -0.40 -15.16
C ILE A 90 7.40 -0.22 -14.33
N LYS A 91 8.13 0.88 -14.55
CA LYS A 91 9.35 1.19 -13.78
C LYS A 91 9.04 1.38 -12.30
N LEU A 92 7.97 2.14 -11.99
CA LEU A 92 7.53 2.34 -10.61
C LEU A 92 7.07 1.02 -9.97
N TYR A 93 6.28 0.23 -10.70
CA TYR A 93 5.82 -1.08 -10.24
C TYR A 93 6.98 -2.02 -9.95
N ALA A 94 7.92 -2.18 -10.89
CA ALA A 94 9.10 -3.02 -10.71
C ALA A 94 9.98 -2.55 -9.54
N LEU A 95 10.16 -1.24 -9.38
CA LEU A 95 10.94 -0.66 -8.29
C LEU A 95 10.30 -0.99 -6.93
N VAL A 96 9.01 -0.73 -6.76
CA VAL A 96 8.32 -0.94 -5.48
C VAL A 96 8.13 -2.43 -5.20
N ALA A 97 7.68 -3.23 -6.18
CA ALA A 97 7.49 -4.67 -6.00
C ALA A 97 8.83 -5.39 -5.75
N GLY A 98 9.87 -5.03 -6.51
CA GLY A 98 11.20 -5.62 -6.35
C GLY A 98 11.79 -5.35 -4.96
N LEU A 99 11.73 -4.10 -4.48
CA LEU A 99 12.36 -3.72 -3.21
C LEU A 99 11.49 -3.98 -1.98
N SER A 100 10.17 -3.81 -2.08
CA SER A 100 9.27 -3.85 -0.92
C SER A 100 8.50 -5.16 -0.75
N ILE A 101 8.34 -5.96 -1.82
CA ILE A 101 7.66 -7.25 -1.75
C ILE A 101 8.70 -8.37 -1.80
N LEU A 102 9.43 -8.47 -2.92
CA LEU A 102 10.33 -9.61 -3.16
C LEU A 102 11.61 -9.53 -2.34
N SER A 103 12.27 -8.37 -2.35
CA SER A 103 13.58 -8.15 -1.70
C SER A 103 13.46 -7.40 -0.36
N CYS A 104 12.34 -7.58 0.34
CA CYS A 104 12.16 -6.97 1.65
C CYS A 104 13.27 -7.43 2.61
N SER A 105 13.91 -6.50 3.31
CA SER A 105 15.03 -6.80 4.22
C SER A 105 14.62 -7.56 5.49
N THR A 106 13.31 -7.71 5.73
CA THR A 106 12.77 -8.52 6.82
C THR A 106 12.09 -9.77 6.25
N PRO A 107 12.05 -10.88 7.01
CA PRO A 107 11.43 -12.14 6.59
C PRO A 107 9.90 -12.05 6.66
N GLY A 108 9.33 -11.10 5.91
CA GLY A 108 7.90 -10.94 5.76
C GLY A 108 7.30 -12.02 4.85
N PRO A 109 6.05 -12.47 5.10
CA PRO A 109 5.39 -13.44 4.25
C PRO A 109 5.39 -13.01 2.78
N GLY A 110 5.85 -13.90 1.90
CA GLY A 110 5.92 -13.66 0.47
C GLY A 110 7.21 -12.99 -0.02
N SER A 111 8.12 -12.55 0.86
CA SER A 111 9.47 -12.13 0.44
C SER A 111 10.39 -13.36 0.26
N ILE A 112 11.52 -13.16 -0.42
CA ILE A 112 12.55 -14.21 -0.54
C ILE A 112 13.07 -14.60 0.85
N GLU A 113 13.33 -13.63 1.72
CA GLU A 113 13.72 -13.87 3.11
C GLU A 113 12.65 -14.66 3.88
N GLY A 114 11.37 -14.35 3.67
CA GLY A 114 10.26 -15.08 4.27
C GLY A 114 10.26 -16.55 3.88
N ILE A 115 10.43 -16.84 2.59
CA ILE A 115 10.47 -18.21 2.04
C ILE A 115 11.67 -19.00 2.57
N ILE A 116 12.85 -18.35 2.70
CA ILE A 116 14.08 -19.02 3.13
C ILE A 116 14.10 -19.28 4.63
N TYR A 117 13.72 -18.28 5.45
CA TYR A 117 14.03 -18.30 6.89
C TYR A 117 12.85 -18.61 7.81
N THR A 118 11.62 -18.66 7.31
CA THR A 118 10.44 -18.92 8.14
C THR A 118 9.89 -20.33 7.95
N LYS A 119 9.14 -20.81 8.95
CA LYS A 119 8.41 -22.09 8.88
C LYS A 119 7.04 -21.96 8.22
N ILE A 120 6.75 -20.83 7.57
CA ILE A 120 5.45 -20.58 6.94
C ILE A 120 5.38 -21.39 5.64
N PRO A 121 4.37 -22.26 5.46
CA PRO A 121 4.15 -23.03 4.24
C PRO A 121 4.11 -22.15 2.98
N LEU A 122 4.55 -22.68 1.84
CA LEU A 122 4.70 -21.89 0.62
C LEU A 122 3.38 -21.33 0.07
N ASP A 123 2.29 -22.09 0.14
CA ASP A 123 0.95 -21.60 -0.18
C ASP A 123 0.55 -20.39 0.69
N ASN A 124 0.83 -20.45 1.98
CA ASN A 124 0.62 -19.36 2.92
C ASN A 124 1.58 -18.17 2.68
N GLN A 125 2.80 -18.39 2.18
CA GLN A 125 3.69 -17.30 1.75
C GLN A 125 3.11 -16.53 0.57
N LEU A 126 2.48 -17.24 -0.37
CA LEU A 126 2.04 -16.68 -1.65
C LEU A 126 0.61 -16.14 -1.61
N ILE A 127 -0.20 -16.48 -0.60
CA ILE A 127 -1.61 -16.07 -0.52
C ILE A 127 -1.79 -14.55 -0.63
N GLY A 128 -0.90 -13.77 -0.02
CA GLY A 128 -0.94 -12.30 -0.04
C GLY A 128 -0.51 -11.67 -1.36
N TYR A 129 0.02 -12.44 -2.32
CA TYR A 129 0.51 -11.88 -3.60
C TYR A 129 -0.58 -11.21 -4.40
N PHE A 130 -1.80 -11.76 -4.36
CA PHE A 130 -2.95 -11.13 -5.00
C PHE A 130 -3.13 -9.69 -4.52
N GLU A 131 -3.09 -9.46 -3.20
CA GLU A 131 -3.21 -8.11 -2.63
C GLU A 131 -1.99 -7.25 -2.98
N LEU A 132 -0.79 -7.73 -2.65
CA LEU A 132 0.44 -6.92 -2.69
C LEU A 132 0.79 -6.46 -4.11
N PHE A 133 0.76 -7.38 -5.08
CA PHE A 133 1.09 -7.05 -6.47
C PHE A 133 -0.01 -6.24 -7.13
N THR A 134 -1.28 -6.56 -6.90
CA THR A 134 -2.40 -5.80 -7.49
C THR A 134 -2.44 -4.38 -6.94
N GLN A 135 -2.27 -4.21 -5.63
CA GLN A 135 -2.19 -2.89 -4.99
C GLN A 135 -1.03 -2.07 -5.55
N THR A 136 0.17 -2.66 -5.63
CA THR A 136 1.36 -1.96 -6.13
C THR A 136 1.24 -1.60 -7.61
N LEU A 137 0.59 -2.45 -8.42
CA LEU A 137 0.32 -2.18 -9.82
C LEU A 137 -0.64 -1.00 -10.00
N LEU A 138 -1.78 -1.03 -9.30
CA LEU A 138 -2.77 0.05 -9.35
C LEU A 138 -2.19 1.36 -8.82
N PHE A 139 -1.41 1.30 -7.74
CA PHE A 139 -0.67 2.45 -7.22
C PHE A 139 0.21 3.07 -8.31
N SER A 140 0.98 2.23 -9.00
CA SER A 140 1.94 2.69 -10.01
C SER A 140 1.25 3.30 -11.23
N ILE A 141 0.15 2.70 -11.68
CA ILE A 141 -0.68 3.22 -12.76
C ILE A 141 -1.30 4.56 -12.36
N LEU A 142 -1.91 4.62 -11.17
CA LEU A 142 -2.60 5.80 -10.66
C LEU A 142 -1.65 7.00 -10.56
N VAL A 143 -0.49 6.83 -9.92
CA VAL A 143 0.53 7.88 -9.77
C VAL A 143 0.94 8.43 -11.13
N VAL A 144 1.37 7.55 -12.04
CA VAL A 144 1.90 7.98 -13.34
C VAL A 144 0.82 8.60 -14.21
N TYR A 145 -0.41 8.08 -14.18
CA TYR A 145 -1.53 8.66 -14.92
C TYR A 145 -1.93 10.04 -14.41
N TRP A 146 -2.02 10.21 -13.09
CA TRP A 146 -2.36 11.49 -12.44
C TRP A 146 -1.31 12.58 -12.75
N TYR A 147 -0.03 12.22 -12.87
CA TYR A 147 1.02 13.14 -13.32
C TYR A 147 0.99 13.45 -14.82
N LYS A 148 0.57 12.49 -15.65
CA LYS A 148 0.45 12.70 -17.10
C LYS A 148 -0.76 13.54 -17.47
N LYS A 149 -1.87 13.38 -16.76
CA LYS A 149 -3.13 14.10 -16.99
C LYS A 149 -3.66 14.69 -15.67
N PRO A 150 -3.03 15.77 -15.17
CA PRO A 150 -3.49 16.42 -13.95
C PRO A 150 -4.80 17.16 -14.21
N PHE A 151 -5.88 16.74 -13.55
CA PHE A 151 -7.12 17.50 -13.46
C PHE A 151 -7.43 17.83 -12.00
N ARG A 152 -8.00 19.01 -11.76
CA ARG A 152 -8.39 19.46 -10.41
C ARG A 152 -9.34 18.49 -9.70
N ALA A 153 -10.16 17.76 -10.48
CA ALA A 153 -11.05 16.72 -9.96
C ALA A 153 -10.30 15.60 -9.24
N TRP A 154 -9.10 15.18 -9.70
CA TRP A 154 -8.32 14.14 -9.02
C TRP A 154 -7.89 14.59 -7.63
N ASP A 155 -7.46 15.84 -7.49
CA ASP A 155 -7.04 16.37 -6.20
C ASP A 155 -8.23 16.44 -5.22
N ILE A 156 -9.41 16.86 -5.69
CA ILE A 156 -10.63 16.89 -4.86
C ILE A 156 -11.09 15.46 -4.49
N ILE A 157 -11.19 14.56 -5.47
CA ILE A 157 -11.62 13.17 -5.25
C ILE A 157 -10.67 12.47 -4.28
N SER A 158 -9.35 12.63 -4.47
CA SER A 158 -8.37 12.03 -3.57
C SER A 158 -8.50 12.57 -2.15
N LEU A 159 -8.74 13.88 -1.98
CA LEU A 159 -8.94 14.47 -0.66
C LEU A 159 -10.18 13.87 0.03
N LEU A 160 -11.29 13.78 -0.69
CA LEU A 160 -12.53 13.18 -0.17
C LEU A 160 -12.31 11.72 0.23
N LEU A 161 -11.67 10.92 -0.64
CA LEU A 161 -11.36 9.51 -0.35
C LEU A 161 -10.46 9.36 0.87
N ILE A 162 -9.43 10.20 1.02
CA ILE A 162 -8.55 10.17 2.18
C ILE A 162 -9.30 10.51 3.46
N ILE A 163 -10.15 11.54 3.45
CA ILE A 163 -11.00 11.88 4.59
C ILE A 163 -11.93 10.69 4.93
N SER A 164 -12.53 10.05 3.92
CA SER A 164 -13.37 8.86 4.12
C SER A 164 -12.60 7.68 4.72
N ILE A 165 -11.36 7.42 4.29
CA ILE A 165 -10.51 6.35 4.84
C ILE A 165 -10.15 6.65 6.30
N LEU A 166 -9.77 7.90 6.60
CA LEU A 166 -9.45 8.32 7.96
C LEU A 166 -10.66 8.19 8.89
N PHE A 167 -11.83 8.63 8.41
CA PHE A 167 -13.10 8.50 9.12
C PHE A 167 -13.48 7.03 9.32
N PHE A 168 -13.31 6.18 8.30
CA PHE A 168 -13.56 4.75 8.40
C PHE A 168 -12.74 4.11 9.52
N GLY A 169 -11.43 4.36 9.57
CA GLY A 169 -10.59 3.82 10.64
C GLY A 169 -11.00 4.33 12.02
N LEU A 170 -11.32 5.63 12.14
CA LEU A 170 -11.79 6.21 13.40
C LEU A 170 -13.10 5.57 13.88
N MET A 171 -14.09 5.44 12.99
CA MET A 171 -15.37 4.81 13.30
C MET A 171 -15.20 3.35 13.70
N ALA A 172 -14.32 2.63 13.01
CA ALA A 172 -14.03 1.25 13.33
C ALA A 172 -13.36 1.14 14.72
N LEU A 173 -12.46 2.05 15.09
CA LEU A 173 -11.88 2.11 16.43
C LEU A 173 -12.95 2.39 17.51
N VAL A 174 -13.84 3.36 17.27
CA VAL A 174 -14.94 3.66 18.21
C VAL A 174 -15.83 2.44 18.40
N SER A 175 -16.19 1.74 17.33
CA SER A 175 -17.03 0.53 17.39
C SER A 175 -16.43 -0.58 18.25
N LEU A 176 -15.10 -0.66 18.33
CA LEU A 176 -14.39 -1.62 19.15
C LEU A 176 -14.52 -1.31 20.66
N THR A 177 -14.59 -0.02 21.00
CA THR A 177 -14.66 0.45 22.40
C THR A 177 -16.07 0.49 22.98
N THR A 178 -17.10 0.37 22.12
CA THR A 178 -18.51 0.39 22.50
C THR A 178 -19.11 -1.02 22.70
N ILE A 179 -18.30 -2.06 22.58
CA ILE A 179 -18.64 -3.48 22.80
C ILE A 179 -17.94 -3.93 24.09
#